data_AF-A0AAV7ML80-F1
#
_entry.id   AF-A0AAV7ML80-F1
#
_cell.length_a   1.000
_cell.length_b   1.000
_cell.length_c   1.000
_cell.angle_alpha   90.00
_cell.angle_beta   90.00
_cell.angle_gamma   90.00
#
_symmetry.space_group_name_H-M   'P 1'
#
loop_
_entity.id
_entity.type
_entity.pdbx_description
1 polymer ?
#
loop_
_entity_poly.entity_id
_entity_poly.type
_entity_poly.pdbx_seq_one_letter_code
_entity_poly.pdbx_strand_id
1 'polypeptide(L)'
;MVPSGTTDLCEVTGGVMVASGTTDVCEVTGAGVMVASGTTDVCEVTGAGVMVASGTTDLCEVTGGVMVASGTTDLCEVTGGVMVASGTTDVCEVTGRIDGGFWHY
;
A
#
# COMPACT_ATOMS: atom_id res chain seq x y z
N MET A 1 -9.88 -7.71 9.50
CA MET A 1 -8.76 -7.41 10.40
C MET A 1 -7.87 -8.64 10.45
N VAL A 2 -6.64 -8.53 9.99
CA VAL A 2 -5.66 -9.61 10.03
C VAL A 2 -4.95 -9.56 11.39
N PRO A 3 -5.08 -10.60 12.24
CA PRO A 3 -4.34 -10.68 13.50
C PRO A 3 -2.87 -11.01 13.24
N SER A 4 -2.01 -10.74 14.23
CA SER A 4 -0.57 -11.00 14.17
C SER A 4 -0.24 -12.40 13.65
N GLY A 5 0.47 -12.48 12.52
CA GLY A 5 0.86 -13.73 11.86
C GLY A 5 1.20 -13.50 10.38
N THR A 6 1.29 -14.59 9.62
CA THR A 6 1.34 -14.59 8.15
C THR A 6 -0.04 -14.91 7.60
N THR A 7 -0.55 -14.12 6.66
CA THR A 7 -1.87 -14.35 6.07
C THR A 7 -1.81 -14.15 4.56
N ASP A 8 -2.31 -15.15 3.82
CA ASP A 8 -2.37 -15.12 2.36
C ASP A 8 -3.83 -15.02 1.93
N LEU A 9 -4.17 -13.98 1.16
CA LEU A 9 -5.51 -13.76 0.63
C LEU A 9 -5.46 -13.67 -0.90
N CYS A 10 -6.35 -14.38 -1.58
CA CYS A 10 -6.39 -14.31 -3.05
C CYS A 10 -7.21 -13.10 -3.53
N GLU A 11 -8.43 -12.94 -3.04
CA GLU A 11 -9.33 -11.85 -3.48
C GLU A 11 -10.05 -11.29 -2.26
N VAL A 12 -10.02 -9.97 -2.10
CA VAL A 12 -10.67 -9.26 -1.01
C VAL A 12 -11.56 -8.16 -1.54
N THR A 13 -12.87 -8.34 -1.37
CA THR A 13 -13.87 -7.30 -1.65
C THR A 13 -14.15 -6.50 -0.37
N GLY A 14 -14.10 -5.18 -0.46
CA GLY A 14 -14.20 -4.29 0.70
C GLY A 14 -12.84 -3.71 1.03
N GLY A 15 -12.14 -4.22 2.04
CA GLY A 15 -10.81 -3.69 2.34
C GLY A 15 -10.00 -4.57 3.27
N VAL A 16 -8.68 -4.37 3.24
CA VAL A 16 -7.72 -5.08 4.06
C VAL A 16 -7.25 -4.17 5.18
N MET A 17 -7.27 -4.68 6.42
CA MET A 17 -6.70 -3.99 7.57
C MET A 17 -5.70 -4.92 8.25
N VAL A 18 -4.43 -4.57 8.16
CA VAL A 18 -3.30 -5.27 8.79
C VAL A 18 -2.89 -4.50 10.02
N ALA A 19 -3.08 -5.11 11.19
CA ALA A 19 -2.69 -4.48 12.46
C ALA A 19 -1.19 -4.65 12.74
N SER A 20 -0.70 -5.88 12.57
CA SER A 20 0.70 -6.28 12.69
C SER A 20 0.94 -7.61 11.99
N GLY A 21 2.14 -7.84 11.44
CA GLY A 21 2.54 -9.11 10.83
C GLY A 21 2.89 -9.01 9.35
N THR A 22 2.82 -10.13 8.65
CA THR A 22 3.04 -10.24 7.21
C THR A 22 1.73 -10.59 6.52
N THR A 23 1.40 -9.92 5.42
CA THR A 23 0.14 -10.17 4.71
C THR A 23 0.36 -10.08 3.22
N ASP A 24 0.03 -11.16 2.52
CA ASP A 24 0.19 -11.25 1.06
C ASP A 24 -1.21 -11.31 0.44
N VAL A 25 -1.50 -10.37 -0.46
CA VAL A 25 -2.82 -10.26 -1.10
C VAL A 25 -2.69 -10.16 -2.61
N CYS A 26 -3.41 -10.99 -3.37
CA CYS A 26 -3.35 -10.86 -4.82
C CYS A 26 -4.20 -9.66 -5.30
N GLU A 27 -5.46 -9.58 -4.88
CA GLU A 27 -6.38 -8.53 -5.36
C GLU A 27 -7.22 -7.94 -4.22
N VAL A 28 -7.30 -6.60 -4.17
CA VAL A 28 -8.15 -5.85 -3.24
C VAL A 28 -9.02 -4.87 -4.01
N THR A 29 -10.34 -5.01 -3.87
CA THR A 29 -11.32 -4.13 -4.52
C THR A 29 -12.22 -3.42 -3.51
N GLY A 30 -12.35 -2.09 -3.63
CA GLY A 30 -13.33 -1.29 -2.88
C GLY A 30 -12.74 -0.19 -1.98
N ALA A 31 -12.79 -0.40 -0.67
CA ALA A 31 -12.31 0.51 0.37
C ALA A 31 -10.77 0.57 0.53
N GLY A 32 -10.02 -0.35 -0.10
CA GLY A 32 -8.55 -0.28 -0.16
C GLY A 32 -7.81 -1.03 0.95
N VAL A 33 -6.54 -0.68 1.16
CA VAL A 33 -5.61 -1.37 2.08
C VAL A 33 -5.12 -0.41 3.17
N MET A 34 -5.16 -0.85 4.43
CA MET A 34 -4.63 -0.11 5.57
C MET A 34 -3.66 -0.97 6.37
N VAL A 35 -2.42 -0.51 6.48
CA VAL A 35 -1.33 -1.16 7.20
C VAL A 35 -0.93 -0.29 8.40
N ALA A 36 -1.17 -0.78 9.61
CA ALA A 36 -0.78 -0.07 10.82
C ALA A 36 0.72 -0.27 11.14
N SER A 37 1.16 -1.53 11.12
CA SER A 37 2.55 -1.95 11.30
C SER A 37 2.79 -3.28 10.60
N GLY A 38 3.96 -3.51 10.00
CA GLY A 38 4.33 -4.82 9.43
C GLY A 38 4.81 -4.78 7.99
N THR A 39 4.75 -5.94 7.34
CA THR A 39 5.09 -6.18 5.93
C THR A 39 3.81 -6.54 5.18
N THR A 40 3.58 -5.95 4.02
CA THR A 40 2.37 -6.22 3.24
C THR A 40 2.68 -6.18 1.76
N ASP A 41 2.40 -7.27 1.07
CA ASP A 41 2.64 -7.41 -0.36
C ASP A 41 1.28 -7.51 -1.06
N VAL A 42 0.99 -6.59 -1.98
CA VAL A 42 -0.26 -6.60 -2.75
C VAL A 42 -0.02 -6.48 -4.23
N CYS A 43 -0.57 -7.40 -5.03
CA CYS A 43 -0.40 -7.31 -6.48
C CYS A 43 -1.30 -6.21 -7.08
N GLU A 44 -2.59 -6.19 -6.74
CA GLU A 44 -3.53 -5.22 -7.30
C GLU A 44 -4.42 -4.59 -6.22
N VAL A 45 -4.49 -3.26 -6.20
CA VAL A 45 -5.41 -2.49 -5.37
C VAL A 45 -6.24 -1.57 -6.24
N THR A 46 -7.54 -1.80 -6.27
CA THR A 46 -8.50 -0.95 -6.98
C THR A 46 -9.50 -0.36 -5.99
N GLY A 47 -9.51 0.97 -5.83
CA GLY A 47 -10.51 1.62 -4.99
C GLY A 47 -10.07 2.91 -4.32
N ALA A 48 -10.33 3.03 -3.03
CA ALA A 48 -9.96 4.23 -2.27
C ALA A 48 -8.44 4.42 -2.15
N GLY A 49 -7.65 3.35 -2.31
CA GLY A 49 -6.19 3.37 -2.32
C GLY A 49 -5.54 2.67 -1.12
N VAL A 50 -4.31 3.06 -0.77
CA VAL A 50 -3.50 2.41 0.28
C VAL A 50 -3.02 3.42 1.31
N MET A 51 -3.12 3.06 2.59
CA MET A 51 -2.60 3.83 3.71
C MET A 51 -1.63 2.99 4.55
N VAL A 52 -0.38 3.46 4.66
CA VAL A 52 0.68 2.84 5.44
C VAL A 52 1.06 3.77 6.59
N ALA A 53 0.80 3.35 7.82
CA ALA A 53 1.16 4.12 9.00
C ALA A 53 2.65 3.91 9.38
N SER A 54 3.06 2.65 9.46
CA SER A 54 4.45 2.22 9.70
C SER A 54 4.69 0.85 9.06
N GLY A 55 5.86 0.60 8.48
CA GLY A 55 6.22 -0.72 7.96
C GLY A 55 6.85 -0.71 6.57
N THR A 56 6.84 -1.88 5.94
CA THR A 56 7.26 -2.10 4.55
C THR A 56 6.04 -2.54 3.75
N THR A 57 5.85 -1.99 2.55
CA THR A 57 4.69 -2.34 1.73
C THR A 57 5.08 -2.35 0.27
N ASP A 58 4.85 -3.48 -0.40
CA ASP A 58 5.18 -3.67 -1.80
C ASP A 58 3.89 -3.79 -2.61
N LEU A 59 3.68 -2.89 -3.57
CA LEU A 59 2.47 -2.81 -4.37
C LEU A 59 2.81 -2.82 -5.85
N CYS A 60 2.25 -3.77 -6.61
CA CYS A 60 2.49 -3.80 -8.05
C CYS A 60 1.60 -2.78 -8.80
N GLU A 61 0.28 -2.83 -8.62
CA GLU A 61 -0.64 -1.93 -9.30
C GLU A 61 -1.61 -1.29 -8.30
N VAL A 62 -1.67 0.04 -8.29
CA VAL A 62 -2.58 0.80 -7.44
C VAL A 62 -3.38 1.78 -8.26
N THR A 63 -4.69 1.57 -8.32
CA THR A 63 -5.65 2.57 -8.80
C THR A 63 -6.31 3.24 -7.59
N GLY A 64 -5.85 4.46 -7.26
CA GLY A 64 -6.28 5.21 -6.09
C GLY A 64 -5.18 6.10 -5.49
N GLY A 65 -5.35 6.52 -4.25
CA GLY A 65 -4.35 7.30 -3.52
C GLY A 65 -3.46 6.43 -2.63
N VAL A 66 -2.15 6.64 -2.64
CA VAL A 66 -1.20 6.04 -1.70
C VAL A 66 -0.78 7.09 -0.68
N MET A 67 -0.91 6.78 0.60
CA MET A 67 -0.47 7.63 1.70
C MET A 67 0.47 6.87 2.63
N VAL A 68 1.69 7.35 2.79
CA VAL A 68 2.70 6.77 3.67
C VAL A 68 3.05 7.77 4.77
N ALA A 69 2.67 7.45 6.01
CA ALA A 69 3.02 8.28 7.16
C ALA A 69 4.49 8.05 7.54
N SER A 70 4.88 6.80 7.74
CA SER A 70 6.26 6.40 7.98
C SER A 70 6.54 5.00 7.47
N GLY A 71 7.77 4.73 7.01
CA GLY A 71 8.16 3.41 6.50
C GLY A 71 8.78 3.44 5.11
N THR A 72 8.83 2.26 4.50
CA THR A 72 9.32 2.04 3.15
C THR A 72 8.18 1.49 2.30
N THR A 73 8.02 2.01 1.09
CA THR A 73 6.95 1.56 0.20
C THR A 73 7.49 1.47 -1.21
N ASP A 74 7.39 0.30 -1.82
CA ASP A 74 7.82 0.05 -3.19
C ASP A 74 6.57 -0.09 -4.06
N LEU A 75 6.49 0.74 -5.11
CA LEU A 75 5.31 0.89 -5.96
C LEU A 75 5.73 0.68 -7.42
N CYS A 76 5.14 -0.28 -8.14
CA CYS A 76 5.45 -0.41 -9.57
C CYS A 76 4.63 0.60 -10.40
N GLU A 77 3.31 0.57 -10.31
CA GLU A 77 2.42 1.46 -11.06
C GLU A 77 1.35 2.06 -10.16
N VAL A 78 1.23 3.39 -10.18
CA VAL A 78 0.18 4.11 -9.45
C VAL A 78 -0.58 5.03 -10.39
N THR A 79 -1.89 4.81 -10.48
CA THR A 79 -2.83 5.74 -11.10
C THR A 79 -3.59 6.50 -10.02
N GLY A 80 -3.23 7.76 -9.79
CA GLY A 80 -3.87 8.61 -8.78
C GLY A 80 -2.91 9.57 -8.08
N GLY A 81 -2.69 9.41 -6.78
CA GLY A 81 -1.86 10.34 -6.01
C GLY A 81 -1.02 9.64 -4.96
N VAL A 82 0.23 10.06 -4.79
CA VAL A 82 1.14 9.52 -3.76
C VAL A 82 1.54 10.63 -2.80
N MET A 83 1.32 10.42 -1.50
CA MET A 83 1.67 11.35 -0.44
C MET A 83 2.55 10.67 0.61
N VAL A 84 3.73 11.22 0.88
CA VAL A 84 4.65 10.68 1.89
C VAL A 84 4.99 11.74 2.92
N ALA A 85 4.74 11.45 4.20
CA ALA A 85 5.06 12.37 5.29
C ALA A 85 6.50 12.19 5.78
N SER A 86 6.87 10.98 6.21
CA SER A 86 8.18 10.68 6.79
C SER A 86 8.61 9.24 6.50
N GLY A 87 8.90 8.94 5.24
CA GLY A 87 9.32 7.62 4.79
C GLY A 87 10.08 7.68 3.47
N THR A 88 10.45 6.51 2.98
CA THR A 88 11.01 6.31 1.65
C THR A 88 9.95 5.67 0.77
N THR A 89 9.78 6.20 -0.43
CA THR A 89 8.90 5.57 -1.40
C THR A 89 9.57 5.55 -2.74
N ASP A 90 9.70 4.34 -3.27
CA ASP A 90 10.29 4.09 -4.57
C ASP A 90 9.13 3.77 -5.51
N VAL A 91 9.02 4.50 -6.61
CA VAL A 91 7.93 4.32 -7.57
C VAL A 91 8.43 4.29 -8.99
N CYS A 92 8.09 3.24 -9.73
CA CYS A 92 8.52 3.11 -11.13
C CYS A 92 7.68 4.00 -12.06
N GLU A 93 6.36 4.00 -11.90
CA GLU A 93 5.45 4.80 -12.71
C GLU A 93 4.31 5.40 -11.87
N VAL A 94 4.12 6.72 -11.99
CA VAL A 94 2.96 7.41 -11.41
C VAL A 94 2.25 8.21 -12.48
N THR A 95 1.00 7.83 -12.73
CA THR A 95 0.05 8.63 -13.47
C THR A 95 -0.79 9.46 -12.49
N GLY A 96 -0.25 10.63 -12.12
CA GLY A 96 -0.97 11.61 -11.30
C GLY A 96 -0.06 12.50 -10.46
N ARG A 97 -0.44 12.81 -9.21
CA ARG A 97 0.33 13.75 -8.35
C ARG A 97 1.19 13.02 -7.32
N ILE A 98 2.38 13.57 -7.06
CA ILE A 98 3.30 13.10 -6.01
C ILE A 98 3.63 14.29 -5.10
N ASP A 99 3.43 14.15 -3.78
CA ASP A 99 3.64 15.20 -2.79
C ASP A 99 4.35 14.67 -1.51
N GLY A 100 5.32 15.42 -0.96
CA GLY A 100 6.01 15.11 0.32
C GLY A 100 7.21 14.16 0.19
N GLY A 101 7.82 13.70 1.30
CA GLY A 101 8.78 12.57 1.34
C GLY A 101 10.12 12.66 0.57
N PHE A 102 10.87 11.55 0.63
CA PHE A 102 12.04 11.28 -0.22
C PHE A 102 11.67 10.23 -1.26
N TRP A 103 11.86 10.57 -2.54
CA TRP A 103 11.49 9.72 -3.69
C TRP A 103 12.72 9.27 -4.45
N HIS A 104 12.79 7.99 -4.75
CA HIS A 104 13.65 7.49 -5.82
C HIS A 104 12.77 7.00 -6.97
N TYR A 105 13.17 7.37 -8.19
CA TYR A 105 12.52 6.99 -9.45
C TYR A 105 13.44 6.05 -10.22
#